data_AF-A0A838TSW7-F1
#
_entry.id   AF-A0A838TSW7-F1
#
_cell.length_a   1.000
_cell.length_b   1.000
_cell.length_c   1.000
_cell.angle_alpha   90.00
_cell.angle_beta   90.00
_cell.angle_gamma   90.00
#
_symmetry.space_group_name_H-M   'P 1'
#
loop_
_entity.id
_entity.type
_entity.pdbx_description
1 polymer ?
#
loop_
_entity_poly.entity_id
_entity_poly.type
_entity_poly.pdbx_seq_one_letter_code
_entity_poly.pdbx_strand_id
1 'polypeptide(L)'
;ESALEAIKRFTDFLEEIAIAYKGQKILVVNHGNVIRSFLVKLGFAKYDELPSGSIENTAYFVLETDGKNYVVKETFGIQKNKLVQVEE
;
A
#
# COMPACT_ATOMS: atom_id res chain seq x y z
N GLU A 1 8.01 17.11 -1.74
CA GLU A 1 8.16 15.79 -2.37
C GLU A 1 6.89 15.45 -3.12
N SER A 2 6.99 14.90 -4.33
CA SER A 2 5.84 14.37 -5.07
C SER A 2 5.47 12.95 -4.62
N ALA A 3 4.20 12.55 -4.81
CA ALA A 3 3.77 11.19 -4.47
C ALA A 3 4.56 10.11 -5.24
N LEU A 4 4.95 10.39 -6.48
CA LEU A 4 5.74 9.48 -7.31
C LEU A 4 7.15 9.26 -6.77
N GLU A 5 7.83 10.33 -6.36
CA GLU A 5 9.16 10.25 -5.73
C GLU A 5 9.10 9.45 -4.43
N ALA A 6 8.10 9.72 -3.58
CA ALA A 6 7.92 9.01 -2.31
C ALA A 6 7.69 7.50 -2.54
N ILE A 7 6.82 7.14 -3.50
CA ILE A 7 6.55 5.73 -3.83
C ILE A 7 7.78 5.04 -4.41
N LYS A 8 8.58 5.73 -5.25
CA LYS A 8 9.80 5.15 -5.81
C LYS A 8 10.76 4.78 -4.68
N ARG A 9 11.10 5.74 -3.81
CA ARG A 9 11.99 5.50 -2.66
C ARG A 9 11.47 4.39 -1.75
N PHE A 10 10.16 4.35 -1.52
CA PHE A 10 9.54 3.31 -0.73
C PHE A 10 9.64 1.93 -1.40
N THR A 11 9.43 1.85 -2.72
CA THR A 11 9.53 0.59 -3.46
C THR A 11 10.97 0.07 -3.45
N ASP A 12 11.95 0.94 -3.72
CA ASP A 12 13.37 0.59 -3.69
C ASP A 12 13.76 0.04 -2.30
N PHE A 13 13.30 0.69 -1.21
CA PHE A 13 13.48 0.20 0.15
C PHE A 13 12.84 -1.17 0.41
N LEU A 14 11.62 -1.41 -0.09
CA LEU A 14 10.94 -2.69 0.08
C LEU A 14 11.69 -3.83 -0.64
N GLU A 15 12.23 -3.58 -1.84
CA GLU A 15 13.01 -4.56 -2.59
C GLU A 15 14.31 -4.94 -1.86
N GLU A 16 15.03 -3.94 -1.32
CA GLU A 16 16.24 -4.16 -0.54
C GLU A 16 15.97 -5.01 0.71
N ILE A 17 14.94 -4.68 1.49
CA ILE A 17 14.64 -5.43 2.73
C ILE A 17 14.06 -6.82 2.44
N ALA A 18 13.33 -7.01 1.34
CA ALA A 18 12.80 -8.31 0.95
C ALA A 18 13.94 -9.31 0.67
N ILE A 19 15.04 -8.85 0.08
CA ILE A 19 16.24 -9.64 -0.15
C ILE A 19 17.02 -9.84 1.16
N ALA A 20 17.30 -8.76 1.88
CA ALA A 20 18.16 -8.77 3.07
C ALA A 20 17.56 -9.60 4.23
N TYR A 21 16.24 -9.60 4.38
CA TYR A 21 15.52 -10.23 5.49
C TYR A 21 14.57 -11.34 5.02
N LYS A 22 14.94 -12.04 3.94
CA LYS A 22 14.14 -13.13 3.36
C LYS A 22 13.71 -14.15 4.42
N GLY A 23 12.42 -14.48 4.43
CA GLY A 23 11.82 -15.44 5.36
C GLY A 23 11.47 -14.87 6.73
N GLN A 24 11.75 -13.59 6.99
CA GLN A 24 11.39 -12.92 8.23
C GLN A 24 10.09 -12.10 8.07
N LYS A 25 9.39 -11.89 9.17
CA LYS A 25 8.26 -10.96 9.24
C LYS A 25 8.77 -9.58 9.65
N ILE A 26 8.61 -8.59 8.78
CA ILE A 26 9.14 -7.23 8.96
C ILE A 26 7.96 -6.27 9.20
N LEU A 27 8.10 -5.40 10.20
CA LEU A 27 7.19 -4.28 10.41
C LEU A 27 7.78 -3.01 9.78
N VAL A 28 7.01 -2.36 8.91
CA VAL A 28 7.39 -1.08 8.32
C VAL A 28 6.35 -0.03 8.68
N VAL A 29 6.78 1.05 9.32
CA VAL A 29 5.92 2.18 9.70
C VAL A 29 6.10 3.31 8.68
N ASN A 30 4.99 3.84 8.18
CA ASN A 30 5.00 4.94 7.22
C ASN A 30 3.78 5.84 7.40
N HIS A 31 3.78 6.97 6.69
CA HIS A 31 2.66 7.90 6.68
C HIS A 31 1.52 7.39 5.78
N GLY A 32 0.28 7.77 6.12
CA GLY A 32 -0.91 7.32 5.39
C GLY A 32 -0.92 7.70 3.91
N ASN A 33 -0.29 8.81 3.52
CA ASN A 33 -0.16 9.20 2.11
C ASN A 33 0.71 8.21 1.31
N VAL A 34 1.82 7.75 1.87
CA VAL A 34 2.71 6.76 1.22
C VAL A 34 2.00 5.41 1.13
N ILE A 35 1.36 4.97 2.22
CA ILE A 35 0.57 3.73 2.26
C ILE A 35 -0.52 3.76 1.18
N ARG A 36 -1.31 4.84 1.15
CA ARG A 36 -2.37 5.06 0.15
C ARG A 36 -1.83 4.98 -1.28
N SER A 37 -0.80 5.77 -1.57
CA SER A 37 -0.23 5.84 -2.91
C SER A 37 0.40 4.52 -3.35
N PHE A 38 1.02 3.78 -2.43
CA PHE A 38 1.56 2.45 -2.69
C PHE A 38 0.47 1.44 -3.00
N LEU A 39 -0.62 1.41 -2.22
CA LEU A 39 -1.77 0.53 -2.48
C LEU A 39 -2.41 0.81 -3.85
N VAL A 40 -2.48 2.08 -4.26
CA VAL A 40 -2.94 2.43 -5.62
C VAL A 40 -1.96 1.93 -6.69
N LYS A 41 -0.64 2.07 -6.48
CA LYS A 41 0.38 1.51 -7.38
C LYS A 41 0.27 -0.01 -7.53
N LEU A 42 -0.07 -0.72 -6.45
CA LEU A 42 -0.29 -2.18 -6.47
C LEU A 42 -1.61 -2.59 -7.16
N GLY A 43 -2.45 -1.64 -7.57
CA GLY A 43 -3.76 -1.92 -8.14
C GLY A 43 -4.79 -2.40 -7.11
N PHE A 44 -4.50 -2.27 -5.81
CA PHE A 44 -5.44 -2.65 -4.75
C PHE A 44 -6.71 -1.78 -4.79
N ALA A 45 -6.57 -0.51 -5.15
CA ALA A 45 -7.67 0.43 -5.31
C ALA A 45 -7.27 1.53 -6.30
N LYS A 46 -8.25 2.26 -6.83
CA LYS A 46 -8.05 3.50 -7.57
C LYS A 46 -7.93 4.70 -6.63
N TYR A 47 -7.45 5.82 -7.16
CA TYR A 47 -7.25 7.05 -6.38
C TYR A 47 -8.53 7.64 -5.79
N ASP A 48 -9.67 7.49 -6.49
CA ASP A 48 -11.01 7.91 -6.09
C ASP A 48 -11.65 6.96 -5.05
N GLU A 49 -11.28 5.68 -5.10
CA GLU A 49 -11.71 4.67 -4.13
C GLU A 49 -11.03 4.84 -2.75
N LEU A 50 -9.87 5.50 -2.70
CA LEU A 50 -9.17 5.85 -1.47
C LEU A 50 -9.12 7.38 -1.32
N PRO A 51 -10.13 8.06 -0.78
CA PRO A 51 -10.06 9.51 -0.55
C PRO A 51 -9.03 9.89 0.53
N SER A 52 -8.77 11.18 0.71
CA SER A 52 -8.00 11.66 1.86
C SER A 52 -8.68 11.21 3.16
N GLY A 53 -7.91 10.73 4.14
CA GLY A 53 -8.43 10.18 5.40
C GLY A 53 -8.89 8.72 5.34
N SER A 54 -8.80 8.04 4.19
CA SER A 54 -9.12 6.61 4.04
C SER A 54 -8.18 5.66 4.78
N ILE A 55 -7.02 6.16 5.23
CA ILE A 55 -6.06 5.42 6.05
C ILE A 55 -6.15 5.96 7.48
N GLU A 56 -6.74 5.16 8.37
CA GLU A 56 -6.83 5.52 9.78
C GLU A 56 -5.45 5.51 10.45
N ASN A 57 -5.31 6.24 11.56
CA ASN A 57 -4.12 6.11 12.39
C ASN A 57 -4.01 4.66 12.88
N THR A 58 -2.81 4.09 12.85
CA THR A 58 -2.52 2.67 13.19
C THR A 58 -3.13 1.63 12.24
N ALA A 59 -3.68 2.06 11.10
CA ALA A 59 -4.05 1.15 10.02
C ALA A 59 -2.84 0.37 9.50
N TYR A 60 -3.07 -0.86 9.04
CA TYR A 60 -2.03 -1.71 8.46
C TYR A 60 -2.54 -2.50 7.26
N PHE A 61 -1.60 -2.99 6.46
CA PHE A 61 -1.82 -4.05 5.51
C PHE A 61 -0.70 -5.08 5.60
N VAL A 62 -1.01 -6.34 5.30
CA VAL A 62 -0.03 -7.41 5.22
C VAL A 62 0.36 -7.60 3.77
N LEU A 63 1.65 -7.48 3.49
CA LEU A 63 2.24 -7.63 2.16
C LEU A 63 3.04 -8.92 2.11
N GLU A 64 2.75 -9.77 1.12
CA GLU A 64 3.57 -10.92 0.76
C GLU A 64 4.35 -10.60 -0.51
N THR A 65 5.63 -10.97 -0.55
CA THR A 65 6.50 -10.72 -1.70
C THR A 65 7.54 -11.81 -1.88
N ASP A 66 7.89 -12.09 -3.14
CA ASP A 66 9.03 -12.92 -3.54
C ASP A 66 10.30 -12.08 -3.82
N GLY A 67 10.26 -10.77 -3.56
CA GLY A 67 11.29 -9.79 -3.90
C GLY A 67 11.10 -9.10 -5.26
N LYS A 68 10.05 -9.46 -6.02
CA LYS A 68 9.70 -8.82 -7.31
C LYS A 68 8.22 -8.48 -7.42
N ASN A 69 7.37 -9.39 -6.96
CA ASN A 69 5.92 -9.29 -7.00
C ASN A 69 5.39 -9.02 -5.60
N TYR A 70 4.26 -8.32 -5.52
CA TYR A 70 3.62 -7.94 -4.26
C TYR A 70 2.17 -8.40 -4.24
N VAL A 71 1.75 -9.01 -3.13
CA VAL A 71 0.37 -9.42 -2.91
C VAL A 71 -0.10 -8.87 -1.56
N VAL A 72 -1.16 -8.05 -1.59
CA VAL A 72 -1.83 -7.60 -0.36
C VAL A 72 -2.71 -8.73 0.16
N LYS A 73 -2.38 -9.26 1.34
CA LYS A 73 -3.07 -10.42 1.94
C LYS A 73 -4.20 -10.01 2.88
N GLU A 74 -4.01 -8.90 3.60
CA GLU A 74 -4.91 -8.43 4.65
C GLU A 74 -4.81 -6.91 4.76
N THR A 75 -5.89 -6.27 5.18
CA THR A 75 -5.92 -4.84 5.52
C THR A 75 -6.79 -4.60 6.74
N PHE A 76 -6.40 -3.64 7.58
CA PHE A 76 -7.16 -3.18 8.74
C PHE A 76 -7.12 -1.64 8.81
N GLY A 77 -8.26 -0.99 9.08
CA GLY A 77 -8.37 0.48 9.15
C GLY A 77 -8.17 1.20 7.81
N ILE A 78 -8.31 0.49 6.69
CA ILE A 78 -8.22 1.04 5.32
C ILE A 78 -9.61 1.01 4.69
N GLN A 79 -10.21 2.19 4.51
CA GLN A 79 -11.58 2.33 4.04
C GLN A 79 -11.60 2.63 2.54
N LYS A 80 -12.11 1.69 1.74
CA LYS A 80 -12.39 1.91 0.31
C LYS A 80 -13.82 2.41 0.13
N ASN A 81 -13.98 3.48 -0.63
CA ASN A 81 -15.27 3.84 -1.18
C ASN A 81 -15.63 2.81 -2.26
N LYS A 82 -16.80 2.17 -2.13
CA LYS A 82 -17.38 1.42 -3.24
C LYS A 82 -17.89 2.44 -4.26
N LEU A 83 -17.39 2.39 -5.49
CA LEU A 83 -18.06 3.05 -6.60
C LEU A 83 -19.45 2.44 -6.73
N VAL A 84 -20.50 3.26 -6.68
CA VAL A 84 -21.85 2.83 -7.05
C VAL A 84 -21.78 2.49 -8.53
N GLN A 85 -21.89 1.21 -8.88
CA GLN A 85 -22.14 0.83 -10.26
C GLN A 85 -23.55 1.28 -10.60
N VAL A 86 -23.69 2.34 -11.39
CA VAL A 86 -24.94 2.65 -12.06
C VAL A 86 -25.02 1.64 -13.21
N GLU A 87 -25.82 0.59 -13.02
CA GLU A 87 -26.25 -0.26 -14.13
C GLU A 87 -27.15 0.60 -15.04
N GLU A 88 -26.76 0.77 -16.31
CA GLU A 88 -27.62 1.31 -17.38
C GLU A 88 -28.56 0.23 -17.94
#